data_AF-A0A3R8N9W1-F1
#
_entry.id   AF-A0A3R8N9W1-F1
#
_cell.length_a   1.000
_cell.length_b   1.000
_cell.length_c   1.000
_cell.angle_alpha   90.00
_cell.angle_beta   90.00
_cell.angle_gamma   90.00
#
_symmetry.space_group_name_H-M   'P 1'
#
loop_
_entity.id
_entity.type
_entity.pdbx_description
1 polymer ?
#
loop_
_entity_poly.entity_id
_entity_poly.type
_entity_poly.pdbx_seq_one_letter_code
_entity_poly.pdbx_strand_id
1 'polypeptide(L)'
;MLKASKGEIEEVREYFEWQAPDLEVTFMQKVYSESVINTRHDVWDIHTNKDRWWVITGGTNLYSQEQFPNMDLALTFHIGLILRIPRTERQQVDDLRVLPFGSVFEKMEESNTALAQAQNLSDYQAVGVRCREALLELVGIAQDAAMWTEAPPQRANYRAWTEIICNSLLPGESNKERRGVLKSALESAWTFSNWLTHSKSATWVDAETAQSLIQHAVGMATSLIVRELRGVPNECPSCSSPHLEPEQGENTEAPGVLWERPRCADCGWAGRPVPILELEDGRTIITREGEETDECSIMTVPLRTIVKPGNPMIEPLKDTEVGAPEHVVYFAYGSNMSTARLRERMPSCEAIGTATLPGHALRFHKRSVDKSGKCNAFSTGDGDSVIGVLFSFDPVERAELDKAEGVGNGYEHATVTVINSEGRRRKVLTYLATPDYIDDSLKPYSWYKEFVLAGGVEHGLPLEYIAEYIQSVEAIEDPDSTRDLKQRATLRDSK
;
A
#
# COMPACT_ATOMS: atom_id res chain seq x y z
N MET A 1 3.18 -27.78 8.65
CA MET A 1 2.46 -26.68 9.32
C MET A 1 3.41 -25.52 9.49
N LEU A 2 3.05 -24.35 8.97
CA LEU A 2 3.88 -23.16 9.06
C LEU A 2 3.55 -22.41 10.35
N LYS A 3 4.58 -21.92 11.03
CA LYS A 3 4.38 -21.01 12.18
C LYS A 3 3.99 -19.64 11.62
N ALA A 4 2.92 -19.06 12.17
CA ALA A 4 2.53 -17.69 11.91
C ALA A 4 2.68 -16.87 13.18
N SER A 5 3.09 -15.61 13.05
CA SER A 5 3.15 -14.66 14.16
C SER A 5 1.74 -14.24 14.58
N LYS A 6 1.58 -13.73 15.81
CA LYS A 6 0.30 -13.20 16.28
C LYS A 6 -0.21 -12.05 15.40
N GLY A 7 0.68 -11.23 14.86
CA GLY A 7 0.33 -10.13 13.96
C GLY A 7 -0.23 -10.62 12.62
N GLU A 8 0.40 -11.63 12.01
CA GLU A 8 -0.07 -12.19 10.73
C GLU A 8 -1.44 -12.87 10.86
N ILE A 9 -1.69 -13.53 11.99
CA ILE A 9 -2.99 -14.15 12.31
C ILE A 9 -4.07 -13.07 12.39
N GLU A 10 -3.79 -11.97 13.08
CA GLU A 10 -4.74 -10.89 13.29
C GLU A 10 -5.04 -10.11 12.01
N GLU A 11 -4.02 -9.82 11.20
CA GLU A 11 -4.19 -9.12 9.92
C GLU A 11 -5.12 -9.88 8.97
N VAL A 12 -4.95 -11.20 8.89
CA VAL A 12 -5.80 -12.07 8.08
C VAL A 12 -7.21 -12.18 8.65
N ARG A 13 -7.35 -12.20 9.98
CA ARG A 13 -8.65 -12.16 10.67
C ARG A 13 -9.41 -10.89 10.35
N GLU A 14 -8.77 -9.74 10.56
CA GLU A 14 -9.38 -8.42 10.33
C GLU A 14 -9.80 -8.27 8.86
N TYR A 15 -8.97 -8.73 7.93
CA TYR A 15 -9.32 -8.73 6.51
C TYR A 15 -10.53 -9.63 6.23
N PHE A 16 -10.54 -10.86 6.77
CA PHE A 16 -11.64 -11.79 6.57
C PHE A 16 -12.95 -11.25 7.14
N GLU A 17 -12.97 -10.77 8.38
CA GLU A 17 -14.16 -10.21 9.04
C GLU A 17 -14.64 -8.92 8.35
N TRP A 18 -13.72 -8.11 7.81
CA TRP A 18 -14.08 -6.93 7.02
C TRP A 18 -14.78 -7.31 5.72
N GLN A 19 -14.27 -8.31 5.01
CA GLN A 19 -14.86 -8.78 3.76
C GLN A 19 -16.04 -9.73 3.97
N ALA A 20 -16.19 -10.29 5.17
CA ALA A 20 -17.21 -11.24 5.59
C ALA A 20 -17.79 -10.95 6.97
N PRO A 21 -18.51 -9.82 7.13
CA PRO A 21 -19.06 -9.44 8.42
C PRO A 21 -20.15 -10.41 8.91
N ASP A 22 -20.72 -11.23 8.02
CA ASP A 22 -21.77 -12.22 8.32
C ASP A 22 -21.24 -13.62 8.72
N LEU A 23 -19.91 -13.80 8.76
CA LEU A 23 -19.23 -15.06 9.07
C LEU A 23 -18.30 -14.88 10.28
N GLU A 24 -18.35 -15.83 11.21
CA GLU A 24 -17.50 -15.81 12.40
C GLU A 24 -16.38 -16.86 12.27
N VAL A 25 -15.13 -16.44 12.44
CA VAL A 25 -13.96 -17.33 12.30
C VAL A 25 -13.78 -18.20 13.55
N THR A 26 -14.01 -19.50 13.40
CA THR A 26 -13.85 -20.50 14.48
C THR A 26 -12.43 -21.06 14.53
N PHE A 27 -11.77 -21.16 13.39
CA PHE A 27 -10.41 -21.66 13.27
C PHE A 27 -9.69 -21.02 12.09
N MET A 28 -8.38 -20.77 12.23
CA MET A 28 -7.54 -20.30 11.13
C MET A 28 -6.12 -20.84 11.25
N GLN A 29 -5.53 -21.18 10.11
CA GLN A 29 -4.18 -21.71 10.06
C GLN A 29 -3.48 -21.35 8.76
N LYS A 30 -2.24 -20.85 8.85
CA LYS A 30 -1.35 -20.74 7.69
C LYS A 30 -0.90 -22.13 7.25
N VAL A 31 -1.35 -22.56 6.07
CA VAL A 31 -1.10 -23.91 5.54
C VAL A 31 0.05 -23.95 4.55
N TYR A 32 0.26 -22.87 3.80
CA TYR A 32 1.25 -22.81 2.72
C TYR A 32 1.75 -21.38 2.48
N SER A 33 2.90 -21.26 1.81
CA SER A 33 3.56 -19.98 1.56
C SER A 33 4.42 -20.12 0.30
N GLU A 34 4.21 -19.24 -0.68
CA GLU A 34 4.94 -19.24 -1.94
C GLU A 34 5.29 -17.82 -2.37
N SER A 35 6.49 -17.60 -2.90
CA SER A 35 6.92 -16.29 -3.37
C SER A 35 6.98 -16.26 -4.89
N VAL A 36 6.26 -15.33 -5.51
CA VAL A 36 6.17 -15.16 -6.97
C VAL A 36 6.41 -13.69 -7.32
N ILE A 37 7.37 -13.42 -8.22
CA ILE A 37 7.71 -12.08 -8.73
C ILE A 37 7.80 -11.05 -7.58
N ASN A 38 8.71 -11.31 -6.62
CA ASN A 38 8.97 -10.50 -5.43
C ASN A 38 7.82 -10.34 -4.41
N THR A 39 6.68 -10.99 -4.61
CA THR A 39 5.56 -10.97 -3.65
C THR A 39 5.39 -12.33 -2.98
N ARG A 40 5.35 -12.32 -1.64
CA ARG A 40 5.06 -13.52 -0.85
C ARG A 40 3.56 -13.68 -0.70
N HIS A 41 3.06 -14.86 -1.06
CA HIS A 41 1.67 -15.28 -0.96
C HIS A 41 1.56 -16.37 0.11
N ASP A 42 1.04 -16.01 1.28
CA ASP A 42 0.70 -16.96 2.32
C ASP A 42 -0.75 -17.40 2.21
N VAL A 43 -0.99 -18.71 2.20
CA VAL A 43 -2.31 -19.33 2.12
C VAL A 43 -2.77 -19.78 3.50
N TRP A 44 -3.98 -19.37 3.84
CA TRP A 44 -4.63 -19.63 5.12
C TRP A 44 -5.89 -20.45 4.92
N ASP A 45 -6.01 -21.54 5.67
CA ASP A 45 -7.25 -22.31 5.81
C ASP A 45 -8.06 -21.69 6.94
N ILE A 46 -9.23 -21.14 6.61
CA ILE A 46 -10.14 -20.49 7.56
C ILE A 46 -11.43 -21.29 7.63
N HIS A 47 -11.84 -21.65 8.84
CA HIS A 47 -13.13 -22.29 9.11
C HIS A 47 -14.01 -21.28 9.81
N THR A 48 -15.25 -21.20 9.37
CA THR A 48 -16.24 -20.30 9.95
C THR A 48 -17.31 -21.09 10.70
N ASN A 49 -18.33 -20.39 11.20
CA ASN A 49 -19.55 -20.98 11.71
C ASN A 49 -20.42 -21.65 10.64
N LYS A 50 -20.20 -21.40 9.34
CA LYS A 50 -21.03 -21.93 8.24
C LYS A 50 -20.24 -22.80 7.25
N ASP A 51 -19.02 -22.42 6.92
CA ASP A 51 -18.28 -22.90 5.75
C ASP A 51 -16.75 -22.74 5.90
N ARG A 52 -15.99 -23.02 4.82
CA ARG A 52 -14.53 -22.99 4.79
C ARG A 52 -14.00 -22.16 3.63
N TRP A 53 -12.91 -21.45 3.88
CA TRP A 53 -12.33 -20.49 2.96
C TRP A 53 -10.80 -20.64 2.88
N TRP A 54 -10.25 -20.32 1.73
CA TRP A 54 -8.85 -19.96 1.59
C TRP A 54 -8.73 -18.44 1.67
N VAL A 55 -7.81 -17.93 2.48
CA VAL A 55 -7.35 -16.54 2.38
C VAL A 55 -5.91 -16.54 1.92
N ILE A 56 -5.63 -15.80 0.85
CA ILE A 56 -4.31 -15.73 0.23
C ILE A 56 -3.84 -14.28 0.31
N THR A 57 -2.67 -14.06 0.91
CA THR A 57 -2.02 -12.75 1.09
C THR A 57 -1.14 -12.38 -0.11
N GLY A 58 -0.58 -11.15 -0.16
CA GLY A 58 0.17 -10.66 -1.33
C GLY A 58 -0.72 -9.94 -2.35
N GLY A 59 -1.75 -9.25 -1.86
CA GLY A 59 -2.93 -8.83 -2.63
C GLY A 59 -4.19 -9.42 -2.02
N THR A 60 -4.31 -9.34 -0.69
CA THR A 60 -5.12 -10.24 0.14
C THR A 60 -6.53 -10.43 -0.41
N ASN A 61 -6.98 -11.68 -0.57
CA ASN A 61 -8.33 -12.01 -1.04
C ASN A 61 -8.82 -13.36 -0.48
N LEU A 62 -10.13 -13.59 -0.53
CA LEU A 62 -10.80 -14.79 0.00
C LEU A 62 -11.43 -15.64 -1.11
N TYR A 63 -11.34 -16.97 -0.95
CA TYR A 63 -11.80 -17.95 -1.92
C TYR A 63 -12.57 -19.06 -1.19
N SER A 64 -13.82 -19.30 -1.58
CA SER A 64 -14.61 -20.39 -0.97
C SER A 64 -14.00 -21.75 -1.32
N GLN A 65 -13.87 -22.65 -0.34
CA GLN A 65 -13.42 -24.01 -0.60
C GLN A 65 -14.44 -24.85 -1.37
N GLU A 66 -15.71 -24.44 -1.41
CA GLU A 66 -16.70 -25.09 -2.27
C GLU A 66 -16.40 -24.85 -3.76
N GLN A 67 -15.92 -23.65 -4.09
CA GLN A 67 -15.56 -23.27 -5.45
C GLN A 67 -14.12 -23.66 -5.80
N PHE A 68 -13.23 -23.52 -4.83
CA PHE A 68 -11.82 -23.88 -4.94
C PHE A 68 -11.51 -25.03 -3.97
N PRO A 69 -11.89 -26.28 -4.31
CA PRO A 69 -11.71 -27.43 -3.42
C PRO A 69 -10.24 -27.77 -3.18
N ASN A 70 -9.35 -27.24 -4.03
CA ASN A 70 -7.91 -27.37 -3.88
C ASN A 70 -7.28 -25.99 -3.65
N MET A 71 -6.39 -25.92 -2.65
CA MET A 71 -5.50 -24.81 -2.37
C MET A 71 -4.70 -24.38 -3.60
N ASP A 72 -4.14 -25.32 -4.37
CA ASP A 72 -3.30 -25.00 -5.54
C ASP A 72 -4.10 -24.27 -6.63
N LEU A 73 -5.38 -24.63 -6.77
CA LEU A 73 -6.30 -23.99 -7.71
C LEU A 73 -6.61 -22.56 -7.27
N ALA A 74 -6.86 -22.36 -5.97
CA ALA A 74 -7.08 -21.02 -5.40
C ALA A 74 -5.84 -20.14 -5.56
N LEU A 75 -4.66 -20.68 -5.27
CA LEU A 75 -3.39 -19.95 -5.36
C LEU A 75 -3.04 -19.57 -6.80
N THR A 76 -3.17 -20.51 -7.75
CA THR A 76 -2.93 -20.24 -9.17
C THR A 76 -3.86 -19.14 -9.69
N PHE A 77 -5.14 -19.21 -9.34
CA PHE A 77 -6.11 -18.18 -9.72
C PHE A 77 -5.80 -16.83 -9.08
N HIS A 78 -5.47 -16.81 -7.79
CA HIS A 78 -5.09 -15.60 -7.05
C HIS A 78 -3.89 -14.90 -7.69
N ILE A 79 -2.79 -15.63 -7.92
CA ILE A 79 -1.60 -15.07 -8.56
C ILE A 79 -1.95 -14.49 -9.93
N GLY A 80 -2.70 -15.23 -10.74
CA GLY A 80 -3.14 -14.76 -12.06
C GLY A 80 -3.99 -13.49 -12.00
N LEU A 81 -4.83 -13.34 -10.97
CA LEU A 81 -5.67 -12.17 -10.75
C LEU A 81 -4.86 -10.97 -10.25
N ILE A 82 -3.97 -11.16 -9.27
CA ILE A 82 -3.13 -10.10 -8.71
C ILE A 82 -2.13 -9.56 -9.74
N LEU A 83 -1.62 -10.41 -10.63
CA LEU A 83 -0.78 -9.94 -11.74
C LEU A 83 -1.55 -9.03 -12.72
N ARG A 84 -2.88 -9.15 -12.80
CA ARG A 84 -3.75 -8.41 -13.73
C ARG A 84 -4.37 -7.14 -13.17
N ILE A 85 -4.44 -7.00 -11.85
CA ILE A 85 -4.90 -5.77 -11.21
C ILE A 85 -3.80 -4.71 -11.41
N PRO A 86 -4.13 -3.51 -11.94
CA PRO A 86 -3.18 -2.41 -12.01
C PRO A 86 -2.61 -2.17 -10.62
N ARG A 87 -1.32 -2.44 -10.46
CA ARG A 87 -0.57 -2.12 -9.25
C ARG A 87 -0.75 -0.62 -8.99
N THR A 88 -1.15 -0.26 -7.77
CA THR A 88 -1.17 1.16 -7.35
C THR A 88 0.18 1.81 -7.67
N GLU A 89 0.24 3.12 -7.93
CA GLU A 89 1.48 3.83 -8.29
C GLU A 89 2.66 3.45 -7.36
N ARG A 90 2.42 3.27 -6.05
CA ARG A 90 3.41 2.77 -5.07
C ARG A 90 4.00 1.39 -5.35
N GLN A 91 3.22 0.47 -5.91
CA GLN A 91 3.67 -0.89 -6.28
C GLN A 91 4.31 -0.93 -7.67
N GLN A 92 3.94 -0.03 -8.58
CA GLN A 92 4.74 0.21 -9.79
C GLN A 92 6.10 0.78 -9.39
N VAL A 93 6.18 1.66 -8.39
CA VAL A 93 7.41 2.27 -7.89
C VAL A 93 8.44 1.27 -7.34
N ASP A 94 8.02 0.14 -6.77
CA ASP A 94 8.94 -0.95 -6.36
C ASP A 94 9.43 -1.82 -7.55
N ASP A 95 8.67 -1.86 -8.66
CA ASP A 95 9.06 -2.52 -9.90
C ASP A 95 9.89 -1.61 -10.83
N LEU A 96 9.94 -0.31 -10.53
CA LEU A 96 10.55 0.73 -11.36
C LEU A 96 12.08 0.65 -11.29
N ARG A 97 12.57 -0.34 -12.03
CA ARG A 97 13.95 -0.53 -12.45
C ARG A 97 14.46 0.78 -13.06
N VAL A 98 15.60 1.18 -12.53
CA VAL A 98 16.31 2.43 -12.76
C VAL A 98 16.41 2.77 -14.25
N LEU A 99 16.08 4.00 -14.59
CA LEU A 99 15.75 4.47 -15.94
C LEU A 99 16.81 4.38 -17.07
N PRO A 100 18.04 3.89 -16.89
CA PRO A 100 18.82 3.51 -18.05
C PRO A 100 18.80 1.99 -18.33
N PHE A 101 18.35 1.14 -17.40
CA PHE A 101 18.48 -0.33 -17.52
C PHE A 101 17.22 -1.06 -18.00
N GLY A 102 16.16 -0.36 -18.36
CA GLY A 102 14.90 -0.95 -18.83
C GLY A 102 15.11 -2.00 -19.93
N SER A 103 15.87 -1.67 -20.98
CA SER A 103 16.15 -2.59 -22.09
C SER A 103 16.96 -3.83 -21.68
N VAL A 104 17.86 -3.73 -20.68
CA VAL A 104 18.58 -4.90 -20.14
C VAL A 104 17.61 -5.86 -19.50
N PHE A 105 16.69 -5.32 -18.71
CA PHE A 105 15.70 -6.06 -18.00
C PHE A 105 14.66 -6.70 -18.92
N GLU A 106 14.31 -6.03 -20.01
CA GLU A 106 13.53 -6.63 -21.11
C GLU A 106 14.26 -7.83 -21.72
N LYS A 107 15.53 -7.68 -22.09
CA LYS A 107 16.31 -8.80 -22.65
C LYS A 107 16.48 -9.97 -21.67
N MET A 108 16.55 -9.69 -20.37
CA MET A 108 16.52 -10.74 -19.35
C MET A 108 15.19 -11.50 -19.33
N GLU A 109 14.07 -10.79 -19.45
CA GLU A 109 12.74 -11.41 -19.50
C GLU A 109 12.51 -12.19 -20.80
N GLU A 110 13.01 -11.68 -21.93
CA GLU A 110 13.04 -12.41 -23.20
C GLU A 110 13.84 -13.71 -23.08
N SER A 111 14.98 -13.68 -22.39
CA SER A 111 15.78 -14.88 -22.12
C SER A 111 15.05 -15.87 -21.21
N ASN A 112 14.30 -15.37 -20.22
CA ASN A 112 13.50 -16.18 -19.30
C ASN A 112 12.34 -16.87 -20.04
N THR A 113 11.63 -16.11 -20.88
CA THR A 113 10.57 -16.61 -21.75
C THR A 113 11.10 -17.67 -22.73
N ALA A 114 12.27 -17.43 -23.32
CA ALA A 114 12.91 -18.39 -24.22
C ALA A 114 13.28 -19.69 -23.51
N LEU A 115 13.76 -19.63 -22.26
CA LEU A 115 14.06 -20.82 -21.47
C LEU A 115 12.80 -21.62 -21.15
N ALA A 116 11.70 -20.95 -20.78
CA ALA A 116 10.44 -21.59 -20.48
C ALA A 116 9.85 -22.36 -21.68
N GLN A 117 10.14 -21.91 -22.89
CA GLN A 117 9.66 -22.52 -24.14
C GLN A 117 10.67 -23.50 -24.77
N ALA A 118 11.88 -23.63 -24.21
CA ALA A 118 12.94 -24.41 -24.82
C ALA A 118 12.73 -25.93 -24.69
N GLN A 119 12.75 -26.65 -25.82
CA GLN A 119 12.55 -28.10 -25.86
C GLN A 119 13.71 -28.86 -26.50
N ASN A 120 14.57 -28.19 -27.27
CA ASN A 120 15.63 -28.82 -28.04
C ASN A 120 16.94 -28.02 -28.01
N LEU A 121 17.98 -28.59 -28.62
CA LEU A 121 19.33 -28.01 -28.66
C LEU A 121 19.37 -26.59 -29.26
N SER A 122 18.63 -26.34 -30.35
CA SER A 122 18.59 -25.00 -30.96
C SER A 122 17.94 -23.97 -30.04
N ASP A 123 16.94 -24.39 -29.25
CA ASP A 123 16.32 -23.50 -28.27
C ASP A 123 17.29 -23.14 -27.14
N TYR A 124 18.05 -24.12 -26.63
CA TYR A 124 19.08 -23.89 -25.60
C TYR A 124 20.19 -22.94 -26.09
N GLN A 125 20.62 -23.11 -27.34
CA GLN A 125 21.57 -22.19 -27.98
C GLN A 125 20.98 -20.77 -28.07
N ALA A 126 19.70 -20.65 -28.40
CA ALA A 126 19.00 -19.38 -28.51
C ALA A 126 18.83 -18.66 -27.14
N VAL A 127 18.72 -19.41 -26.04
CA VAL A 127 18.81 -18.86 -24.67
C VAL A 127 20.20 -18.26 -24.44
N GLY A 128 21.26 -18.97 -24.83
CA GLY A 128 22.64 -18.46 -24.76
C GLY A 128 22.86 -17.16 -25.53
N VAL A 129 22.29 -17.04 -26.74
CA VAL A 129 22.33 -15.79 -27.53
C VAL A 129 21.67 -14.63 -26.79
N ARG A 130 20.46 -14.83 -26.25
CA ARG A 130 19.74 -13.79 -25.49
C ARG A 130 20.47 -13.36 -24.24
N CYS A 131 21.05 -14.32 -23.50
CA CYS A 131 21.91 -14.01 -22.35
C CYS A 131 23.10 -13.13 -22.76
N ARG A 132 23.78 -13.47 -23.85
CA ARG A 132 24.92 -12.67 -24.34
C ARG A 132 24.49 -11.25 -24.73
N GLU A 133 23.34 -11.11 -25.39
CA GLU A 133 22.81 -9.80 -25.77
C GLU A 133 22.45 -8.93 -24.56
N ALA A 134 21.84 -9.50 -23.52
CA ALA A 134 21.54 -8.77 -22.29
C ALA A 134 22.82 -8.25 -21.58
N LEU A 135 23.91 -9.04 -21.59
CA LEU A 135 25.21 -8.60 -21.06
C LEU A 135 25.83 -7.46 -21.89
N LEU A 136 25.69 -7.50 -23.23
CA LEU A 136 26.14 -6.42 -24.10
C LEU A 136 25.32 -5.15 -23.91
N GLU A 137 24.00 -5.29 -23.74
CA GLU A 137 23.09 -4.18 -23.47
C GLU A 137 23.44 -3.49 -22.15
N LEU A 138 23.69 -4.28 -21.08
CA LEU A 138 24.14 -3.77 -19.79
C LEU A 138 25.41 -2.92 -19.92
N VAL A 139 26.40 -3.44 -20.63
CA VAL A 139 27.66 -2.73 -20.85
C VAL A 139 27.46 -1.51 -21.76
N GLY A 140 26.60 -1.60 -22.78
CA GLY A 140 26.28 -0.49 -23.67
C GLY A 140 25.64 0.67 -22.92
N ILE A 141 24.66 0.39 -22.07
CA ILE A 141 24.05 1.40 -21.19
C ILE A 141 25.07 1.99 -20.23
N ALA A 142 25.90 1.15 -19.60
CA ALA A 142 26.94 1.65 -18.71
C ALA A 142 27.89 2.60 -19.46
N GLN A 143 28.32 2.25 -20.69
CA GLN A 143 29.16 3.11 -21.54
C GLN A 143 28.53 4.47 -21.83
N ASP A 144 27.22 4.51 -22.05
CA ASP A 144 26.50 5.75 -22.38
C ASP A 144 26.18 6.59 -21.14
N ALA A 145 26.10 5.94 -19.97
CA ALA A 145 25.73 6.60 -18.72
C ALA A 145 26.87 7.40 -18.07
N ALA A 146 28.14 7.06 -18.33
CA ALA A 146 29.30 7.74 -17.75
C ALA A 146 30.58 7.61 -18.58
N MET A 147 31.52 8.54 -18.38
CA MET A 147 32.87 8.46 -18.95
C MET A 147 33.79 7.65 -18.01
N TRP A 148 34.12 6.42 -18.39
CA TRP A 148 34.89 5.49 -17.55
C TRP A 148 36.40 5.49 -17.79
N THR A 149 36.85 5.91 -18.98
CA THR A 149 38.26 5.93 -19.38
C THR A 149 38.49 6.96 -20.48
N GLU A 150 39.69 7.55 -20.53
CA GLU A 150 40.11 8.45 -21.61
C GLU A 150 40.50 7.71 -22.90
N ALA A 151 40.80 6.40 -22.80
CA ALA A 151 41.18 5.55 -23.93
C ALA A 151 40.22 4.35 -24.05
N PRO A 152 39.00 4.54 -24.60
CA PRO A 152 38.00 3.49 -24.66
C PRO A 152 38.38 2.37 -25.63
N PRO A 153 38.21 1.08 -25.25
CA PRO A 153 38.32 -0.03 -26.18
C PRO A 153 37.13 -0.07 -27.16
N GLN A 154 37.18 -0.96 -28.16
CA GLN A 154 36.04 -1.19 -29.06
C GLN A 154 34.74 -1.44 -28.25
N ARG A 155 33.63 -0.78 -28.60
CA ARG A 155 32.35 -0.90 -27.84
C ARG A 155 31.89 -2.35 -27.64
N ALA A 156 32.08 -3.19 -28.65
CA ALA A 156 31.71 -4.61 -28.59
C ALA A 156 32.64 -5.48 -27.73
N ASN A 157 33.76 -4.95 -27.22
CA ASN A 157 34.71 -5.70 -26.40
C ASN A 157 34.23 -5.78 -24.95
N TYR A 158 33.27 -6.67 -24.71
CA TYR A 158 32.64 -6.88 -23.41
C TYR A 158 33.64 -7.07 -22.26
N ARG A 159 34.67 -7.89 -22.46
CA ARG A 159 35.64 -8.21 -21.39
C ARG A 159 36.46 -6.98 -20.96
N ALA A 160 36.97 -6.23 -21.94
CA ALA A 160 37.73 -5.01 -21.64
C ALA A 160 36.85 -3.96 -20.94
N TRP A 161 35.60 -3.79 -21.38
CA TRP A 161 34.67 -2.87 -20.73
C TRP A 161 34.28 -3.32 -19.33
N THR A 162 34.02 -4.61 -19.12
CA THR A 162 33.74 -5.17 -17.80
C THR A 162 34.88 -4.86 -16.83
N GLU A 163 36.12 -5.04 -17.26
CA GLU A 163 37.28 -4.75 -16.44
C GLU A 163 37.37 -3.25 -16.05
N ILE A 164 37.20 -2.36 -17.03
CA ILE A 164 37.25 -0.90 -16.83
C ILE A 164 36.14 -0.45 -15.87
N ILE A 165 34.89 -0.83 -16.15
CA ILE A 165 33.71 -0.44 -15.36
C ILE A 165 33.86 -0.96 -13.92
N CYS A 166 34.20 -2.24 -13.72
CA CYS A 166 34.34 -2.81 -12.38
C CYS A 166 35.48 -2.17 -11.57
N ASN A 167 36.58 -1.78 -12.23
CA ASN A 167 37.69 -1.07 -11.56
C ASN A 167 37.28 0.36 -11.14
N SER A 168 36.47 1.03 -11.96
CA SER A 168 35.98 2.38 -11.67
C SER A 168 34.90 2.40 -10.59
N LEU A 169 33.95 1.46 -10.62
CA LEU A 169 32.87 1.35 -9.62
C LEU A 169 33.38 1.03 -8.21
N LEU A 170 34.47 0.27 -8.13
CA LEU A 170 35.00 -0.25 -6.88
C LEU A 170 36.51 0.03 -6.80
N PRO A 171 36.93 1.30 -6.64
CA PRO A 171 38.34 1.66 -6.59
C PRO A 171 38.98 1.25 -5.26
N GLY A 172 40.31 1.14 -5.26
CA GLY A 172 41.12 0.89 -4.06
C GLY A 172 41.22 -0.58 -3.63
N GLU A 173 42.13 -0.82 -2.67
CA GLU A 173 42.43 -2.16 -2.14
C GLU A 173 41.31 -2.70 -1.23
N SER A 174 40.62 -1.83 -0.49
CA SER A 174 39.50 -2.23 0.39
C SER A 174 38.33 -2.87 -0.35
N ASN A 175 38.20 -2.60 -1.64
CA ASN A 175 37.16 -3.18 -2.50
C ASN A 175 37.65 -4.36 -3.35
N LYS A 176 38.88 -4.86 -3.14
CA LYS A 176 39.47 -5.94 -3.94
C LYS A 176 38.57 -7.17 -4.04
N GLU A 177 38.06 -7.65 -2.91
CA GLU A 177 37.19 -8.85 -2.87
C GLU A 177 35.84 -8.60 -3.56
N ARG A 178 35.20 -7.46 -3.28
CA ARG A 178 33.92 -7.07 -3.91
C ARG A 178 34.04 -6.97 -5.43
N ARG A 179 35.13 -6.34 -5.88
CA ARG A 179 35.47 -6.19 -7.30
C ARG A 179 35.77 -7.55 -7.94
N GLY A 180 36.46 -8.43 -7.22
CA GLY A 180 36.73 -9.80 -7.64
C GLY A 180 35.45 -10.58 -7.90
N VAL A 181 34.51 -10.58 -6.95
CA VAL A 181 33.22 -11.28 -7.09
C VAL A 181 32.42 -10.74 -8.29
N LEU A 182 32.32 -9.42 -8.44
CA LEU A 182 31.60 -8.80 -9.55
C LEU A 182 32.19 -9.19 -10.91
N LYS A 183 33.53 -9.08 -11.05
CA LYS A 183 34.23 -9.48 -12.28
C LYS A 183 34.02 -10.95 -12.59
N SER A 184 34.20 -11.82 -11.60
CA SER A 184 34.01 -13.26 -11.78
C SER A 184 32.59 -13.60 -12.21
N ALA A 185 31.56 -12.98 -11.61
CA ALA A 185 30.17 -13.20 -12.01
C ALA A 185 29.92 -12.81 -13.49
N LEU A 186 30.35 -11.60 -13.89
CA LEU A 186 30.20 -11.10 -15.26
C LEU A 186 31.01 -11.90 -16.29
N GLU A 187 32.22 -12.34 -15.94
CA GLU A 187 33.07 -13.16 -16.81
C GLU A 187 32.55 -14.59 -16.96
N SER A 188 32.06 -15.19 -15.86
CA SER A 188 31.44 -16.51 -15.86
C SER A 188 30.16 -16.49 -16.70
N ALA A 189 29.27 -15.51 -16.50
CA ALA A 189 28.05 -15.36 -17.28
C ALA A 189 28.35 -15.18 -18.78
N TRP A 190 29.35 -14.36 -19.13
CA TRP A 190 29.77 -14.15 -20.51
C TRP A 190 30.36 -15.41 -21.15
N THR A 191 31.26 -16.08 -20.45
CA THR A 191 31.96 -17.25 -20.98
C THR A 191 31.01 -18.43 -21.14
N PHE A 192 30.13 -18.63 -20.16
CA PHE A 192 29.17 -19.72 -20.16
C PHE A 192 28.07 -19.51 -21.22
N SER A 193 27.52 -18.30 -21.35
CA SER A 193 26.54 -17.98 -22.41
C SER A 193 27.12 -18.15 -23.82
N ASN A 194 28.37 -17.72 -24.06
CA ASN A 194 29.06 -17.95 -25.33
C ASN A 194 29.29 -19.42 -25.64
N TRP A 195 29.66 -20.22 -24.64
CA TRP A 195 29.79 -21.67 -24.82
C TRP A 195 28.43 -22.28 -25.18
N LEU A 196 27.37 -21.91 -24.47
CA LEU A 196 26.02 -22.43 -24.69
C LEU A 196 25.55 -22.14 -26.12
N THR A 197 25.77 -20.93 -26.65
CA THR A 197 25.43 -20.54 -28.02
C THR A 197 26.05 -21.45 -29.09
N HIS A 198 27.21 -22.05 -28.83
CA HIS A 198 27.94 -22.86 -29.81
C HIS A 198 27.99 -24.36 -29.46
N SER A 199 27.45 -24.75 -28.31
CA SER A 199 27.51 -26.12 -27.83
C SER A 199 26.66 -27.04 -28.69
N LYS A 200 27.21 -28.20 -29.09
CA LYS A 200 26.48 -29.23 -29.85
C LYS A 200 25.78 -30.26 -28.97
N SER A 201 25.96 -30.17 -27.66
CA SER A 201 25.48 -31.14 -26.68
C SER A 201 24.90 -30.46 -25.44
N ALA A 202 24.43 -29.22 -25.59
CA ALA A 202 23.80 -28.50 -24.49
C ALA A 202 22.47 -29.14 -24.10
N THR A 203 22.17 -29.02 -22.82
CA THR A 203 20.97 -29.54 -22.17
C THR A 203 20.15 -28.39 -21.58
N TRP A 204 18.94 -28.69 -21.14
CA TRP A 204 18.09 -27.74 -20.44
C TRP A 204 18.77 -27.17 -19.17
N VAL A 205 19.50 -28.01 -18.43
CA VAL A 205 20.26 -27.58 -17.23
C VAL A 205 21.33 -26.54 -17.59
N ASP A 206 21.96 -26.68 -18.76
CA ASP A 206 22.91 -25.69 -19.24
C ASP A 206 22.22 -24.36 -19.57
N ALA A 207 21.03 -24.40 -20.17
CA ALA A 207 20.25 -23.19 -20.45
C ALA A 207 19.76 -22.50 -19.16
N GLU A 208 19.29 -23.26 -18.18
CA GLU A 208 18.90 -22.76 -16.86
C GLU A 208 20.10 -22.15 -16.11
N THR A 209 21.26 -22.80 -16.17
CA THR A 209 22.50 -22.28 -15.55
C THR A 209 22.91 -20.97 -16.18
N ALA A 210 22.84 -20.84 -17.51
CA ALA A 210 23.15 -19.60 -18.21
C ALA A 210 22.22 -18.46 -17.78
N GLN A 211 20.92 -18.75 -17.66
CA GLN A 211 19.89 -17.81 -17.20
C GLN A 211 20.15 -17.35 -15.75
N SER A 212 20.46 -18.29 -14.85
CA SER A 212 20.72 -17.97 -13.44
C SER A 212 21.98 -17.11 -13.28
N LEU A 213 23.04 -17.45 -14.03
CA LEU A 213 24.29 -16.68 -14.03
C LEU A 213 24.08 -15.24 -14.49
N ILE A 214 23.30 -15.02 -15.56
CA ILE A 214 23.03 -13.67 -16.04
C ILE A 214 22.17 -12.87 -15.06
N GLN A 215 21.14 -13.48 -14.46
CA GLN A 215 20.32 -12.80 -13.46
C GLN A 215 21.16 -12.31 -12.29
N HIS A 216 22.05 -13.16 -11.78
CA HIS A 216 22.96 -12.80 -10.71
C HIS A 216 23.94 -11.70 -11.12
N ALA A 217 24.61 -11.85 -12.26
CA ALA A 217 25.63 -10.92 -12.72
C ALA A 217 25.05 -9.53 -13.06
N VAL A 218 23.92 -9.48 -13.76
CA VAL A 218 23.21 -8.22 -14.08
C VAL A 218 22.69 -7.56 -12.82
N GLY A 219 22.05 -8.30 -11.91
CA GLY A 219 21.54 -7.74 -10.66
C GLY A 219 22.62 -7.06 -9.82
N MET A 220 23.78 -7.71 -9.68
CA MET A 220 24.94 -7.13 -8.98
C MET A 220 25.49 -5.88 -9.68
N ALA A 221 25.69 -5.96 -11.00
CA ALA A 221 26.27 -4.87 -11.78
C ALA A 221 25.35 -3.65 -11.81
N THR A 222 24.06 -3.83 -12.10
CA THR A 222 23.08 -2.74 -12.13
C THR A 222 23.01 -2.02 -10.79
N SER A 223 22.97 -2.75 -9.67
CA SER A 223 22.94 -2.13 -8.34
C SER A 223 24.12 -1.20 -8.08
N LEU A 224 25.32 -1.59 -8.52
CA LEU A 224 26.54 -0.79 -8.35
C LEU A 224 26.64 0.37 -9.35
N ILE A 225 26.27 0.15 -10.61
CA ILE A 225 26.28 1.21 -11.63
C ILE A 225 25.25 2.28 -11.28
N VAL A 226 24.05 1.89 -10.89
CA VAL A 226 23.01 2.81 -10.41
C VAL A 226 23.52 3.66 -9.24
N ARG A 227 24.18 3.02 -8.28
CA ARG A 227 24.71 3.72 -7.10
C ARG A 227 25.75 4.78 -7.48
N GLU A 228 26.62 4.46 -8.43
CA GLU A 228 27.63 5.39 -8.98
C GLU A 228 26.97 6.54 -9.77
N LEU A 229 26.03 6.23 -10.66
CA LEU A 229 25.28 7.23 -11.43
C LEU A 229 24.49 8.18 -10.53
N ARG A 230 23.99 7.68 -9.40
CA ARG A 230 23.31 8.47 -8.37
C ARG A 230 24.27 9.23 -7.46
N GLY A 231 25.58 9.04 -7.58
CA GLY A 231 26.60 9.71 -6.77
C GLY A 231 26.48 9.40 -5.28
N VAL A 232 25.99 8.20 -4.92
CA VAL A 232 25.74 7.82 -3.53
C VAL A 232 27.07 7.49 -2.83
N PRO A 233 27.46 8.23 -1.78
CA PRO A 233 28.73 7.97 -1.10
C PRO A 233 28.71 6.64 -0.31
N ASN A 234 29.88 6.18 0.12
CA ASN A 234 30.00 4.98 0.97
C ASN A 234 29.53 5.19 2.41
N GLU A 235 29.61 6.43 2.86
CA GLU A 235 29.19 6.86 4.18
C GLU A 235 28.66 8.29 4.05
N CYS A 236 27.80 8.70 4.98
CA CYS A 236 27.29 10.05 5.01
C CYS A 236 28.45 11.06 5.11
N PRO A 237 28.56 12.03 4.19
CA PRO A 237 29.61 13.06 4.27
C PRO A 237 29.52 13.93 5.52
N SER A 238 28.34 14.00 6.15
CA SER A 238 28.08 14.81 7.33
C SER A 238 28.42 14.10 8.64
N CYS A 239 28.01 12.84 8.81
CA CYS A 239 28.14 12.09 10.07
C CYS A 239 28.93 10.78 9.97
N SER A 240 29.46 10.43 8.80
CA SER A 240 30.14 9.16 8.52
C SER A 240 29.30 7.91 8.79
N SER A 241 27.98 8.05 8.94
CA SER A 241 27.10 6.89 9.06
C SER A 241 26.98 6.15 7.72
N PRO A 242 27.03 4.80 7.71
CA PRO A 242 26.73 4.02 6.52
C PRO A 242 25.22 3.98 6.19
N HIS A 243 24.35 4.55 7.03
CA HIS A 243 22.89 4.44 6.92
C HIS A 243 22.33 5.48 5.94
N LEU A 244 22.51 5.19 4.65
CA LEU A 244 21.98 5.98 3.53
C LEU A 244 20.79 5.25 2.91
N GLU A 245 19.66 5.93 2.82
CA GLU A 245 18.41 5.44 2.24
C GLU A 245 18.01 6.30 1.04
N PRO A 246 17.35 5.73 0.01
CA PRO A 246 16.82 6.52 -1.10
C PRO A 246 15.62 7.37 -0.64
N GLU A 247 15.60 8.64 -1.03
CA GLU A 247 14.48 9.57 -0.88
C GLU A 247 14.02 9.99 -2.28
N GLN A 248 12.73 9.81 -2.55
CA GLN A 248 12.13 10.14 -3.84
C GLN A 248 11.19 11.34 -3.73
N GLY A 249 11.03 12.05 -4.84
CA GLY A 249 10.06 13.12 -4.98
C GLY A 249 9.74 13.40 -6.44
N GLU A 250 8.74 14.23 -6.67
CA GLU A 250 8.39 14.71 -8.00
C GLU A 250 9.13 16.03 -8.29
N ASN A 251 9.59 16.20 -9.52
CA ASN A 251 10.19 17.46 -9.92
C ASN A 251 9.12 18.55 -10.01
N THR A 252 9.18 19.51 -9.09
CA THR A 252 8.26 20.66 -9.07
C THR A 252 8.33 21.51 -10.34
N GLU A 253 9.44 21.48 -11.08
CA GLU A 253 9.63 22.21 -12.34
C GLU A 253 9.23 21.40 -13.58
N ALA A 254 9.12 20.07 -13.47
CA ALA A 254 8.74 19.16 -14.55
C ALA A 254 7.78 18.07 -14.02
N PRO A 255 6.48 18.37 -13.94
CA PRO A 255 5.47 17.42 -13.50
C PRO A 255 5.55 16.13 -14.31
N GLY A 256 5.53 14.99 -13.62
CA GLY A 256 5.70 13.66 -14.22
C GLY A 256 7.14 13.15 -14.36
N VAL A 257 8.13 13.95 -13.96
CA VAL A 257 9.52 13.49 -13.81
C VAL A 257 9.82 13.21 -12.34
N LEU A 258 9.93 11.94 -11.96
CA LEU A 258 10.32 11.56 -10.60
C LEU A 258 11.83 11.66 -10.45
N TRP A 259 12.31 12.07 -9.28
CA TRP A 259 13.71 12.07 -8.92
C TRP A 259 13.96 11.25 -7.65
N GLU A 260 15.19 10.76 -7.50
CA GLU A 260 15.67 10.09 -6.29
C GLU A 260 17.01 10.70 -5.84
N ARG A 261 17.21 10.82 -4.54
CA ARG A 261 18.48 11.22 -3.92
C ARG A 261 18.80 10.35 -2.71
N PRO A 262 20.08 10.16 -2.35
CA PRO A 262 20.42 9.51 -1.10
C PRO A 262 20.15 10.44 0.09
N ARG A 263 19.54 9.93 1.15
CA ARG A 263 19.32 10.61 2.43
C ARG A 263 19.94 9.81 3.56
N CYS A 264 20.65 10.46 4.48
CA CYS A 264 21.13 9.82 5.70
C CYS A 264 20.00 9.75 6.73
N ALA A 265 19.64 8.54 7.16
CA ALA A 265 18.60 8.33 8.16
C ALA A 265 18.98 8.94 9.53
N ASP A 266 20.28 8.97 9.86
CA ASP A 266 20.75 9.38 11.19
C ASP A 266 20.91 10.90 11.34
N CYS A 267 21.30 11.62 10.29
CA CYS A 267 21.54 13.07 10.36
C CYS A 267 20.72 13.91 9.37
N GLY A 268 19.95 13.28 8.49
CA GLY A 268 19.13 13.97 7.50
C GLY A 268 19.90 14.59 6.33
N TRP A 269 21.21 14.32 6.18
CA TRP A 269 21.96 14.74 4.99
C TRP A 269 21.26 14.24 3.72
N ALA A 270 21.08 15.10 2.73
CA ALA A 270 20.50 14.74 1.44
C ALA A 270 21.50 15.02 0.30
N GLY A 271 21.67 14.05 -0.58
CA GLY A 271 22.49 14.16 -1.78
C GLY A 271 21.75 14.84 -2.94
N ARG A 272 22.40 14.83 -4.11
CA ARG A 272 21.83 15.42 -5.32
C ARG A 272 20.65 14.57 -5.83
N PRO A 273 19.50 15.18 -6.17
CA PRO A 273 18.41 14.49 -6.84
C PRO A 273 18.81 14.16 -8.28
N VAL A 274 18.58 12.92 -8.67
CA VAL A 274 18.78 12.40 -10.02
C VAL A 274 17.42 11.95 -10.56
N PRO A 275 17.01 12.38 -11.76
CA PRO A 275 15.76 11.93 -12.36
C PRO A 275 15.78 10.40 -12.55
N ILE A 276 14.71 9.74 -12.13
CA ILE A 276 14.54 8.29 -12.18
C ILE A 276 13.39 7.83 -13.06
N LEU A 277 12.49 8.72 -13.52
CA LEU A 277 11.36 8.39 -14.42
C LEU A 277 10.97 9.55 -15.34
N GLU A 278 10.61 9.22 -16.58
CA GLU A 278 9.71 9.96 -17.47
C GLU A 278 8.52 9.03 -17.71
N LEU A 279 7.32 9.42 -17.26
CA LEU A 279 6.12 8.56 -17.25
C LEU A 279 5.69 8.05 -18.64
N GLU A 280 6.21 8.61 -19.74
CA GLU A 280 5.88 8.19 -21.11
C GLU A 280 6.55 6.87 -21.55
N ASP A 281 7.69 6.49 -20.97
CA ASP A 281 8.50 5.32 -21.40
C ASP A 281 8.37 4.09 -20.49
N GLY A 282 7.58 4.16 -19.41
CA GLY A 282 7.35 3.05 -18.50
C GLY A 282 6.46 1.96 -19.13
N ARG A 283 7.04 0.87 -19.64
CA ARG A 283 6.24 -0.26 -20.17
C ARG A 283 5.45 -0.97 -19.07
N THR A 284 4.19 -1.22 -19.35
CA THR A 284 3.28 -2.00 -18.48
C THR A 284 3.66 -3.48 -18.51
N ILE A 285 3.65 -4.15 -17.34
CA ILE A 285 3.92 -5.60 -17.19
C ILE A 285 2.94 -6.47 -18.00
N ILE A 286 1.78 -5.91 -18.37
CA ILE A 286 0.80 -6.56 -19.24
C ILE A 286 0.56 -5.66 -20.46
N THR A 287 0.81 -6.21 -21.64
CA THR A 287 0.41 -5.63 -22.94
C THR A 287 -0.90 -6.30 -23.37
N ARG A 288 -1.91 -5.51 -23.75
CA ARG A 288 -3.22 -6.03 -24.23
C ARG A 288 -3.35 -5.77 -25.72
N GLU A 289 -3.69 -6.80 -26.49
CA GLU A 289 -4.13 -6.68 -27.89
C GLU A 289 -5.59 -7.16 -27.99
N GLY A 290 -6.52 -6.27 -28.32
CA GLY A 290 -7.96 -6.56 -28.41
C GLY A 290 -8.82 -5.28 -28.46
N GLU A 291 -10.14 -5.41 -28.71
CA GLU A 291 -11.06 -4.26 -28.62
C GLU A 291 -11.14 -3.77 -27.16
N GLU A 292 -10.92 -2.47 -26.94
CA GLU A 292 -11.10 -1.86 -25.63
C GLU A 292 -12.58 -1.90 -25.25
N THR A 293 -12.86 -2.52 -24.10
CA THR A 293 -14.18 -2.53 -23.49
C THR A 293 -14.09 -1.76 -22.17
N ASP A 294 -15.02 -0.85 -21.93
CA ASP A 294 -15.11 -0.06 -20.68
C ASP A 294 -15.58 -0.91 -19.47
N GLU A 295 -15.73 -2.22 -19.63
CA GLU A 295 -16.04 -3.12 -18.53
C GLU A 295 -14.82 -3.26 -17.62
N CYS A 296 -14.90 -2.63 -16.44
CA CYS A 296 -13.90 -2.79 -15.40
C CYS A 296 -13.82 -4.27 -14.98
N SER A 297 -12.75 -4.96 -15.41
CA SER A 297 -12.49 -6.36 -15.07
C SER A 297 -12.04 -6.57 -13.62
N ILE A 298 -11.86 -5.48 -12.87
CA ILE A 298 -11.52 -5.52 -11.44
C ILE A 298 -12.81 -5.68 -10.65
N MET A 299 -12.97 -6.85 -10.05
CA MET A 299 -14.11 -7.16 -9.21
C MET A 299 -14.10 -6.27 -7.96
N THR A 300 -15.09 -5.38 -7.82
CA THR A 300 -15.26 -4.49 -6.66
C THR A 300 -15.99 -5.17 -5.49
N VAL A 301 -16.47 -6.40 -5.68
CA VAL A 301 -17.20 -7.19 -4.68
C VAL A 301 -16.54 -8.57 -4.58
N PRO A 302 -16.33 -9.13 -3.36
CA PRO A 302 -15.75 -10.45 -3.19
C PRO A 302 -16.54 -11.53 -3.92
N LEU A 303 -15.84 -12.49 -4.53
CA LEU A 303 -16.41 -13.67 -5.21
C LEU A 303 -17.06 -14.63 -4.21
N ARG A 304 -18.21 -14.24 -3.65
CA ARG A 304 -18.99 -15.04 -2.70
C ARG A 304 -19.87 -16.07 -3.41
N THR A 305 -20.35 -15.75 -4.62
CA THR A 305 -21.25 -16.63 -5.38
C THR A 305 -21.00 -16.48 -6.89
N ILE A 306 -20.67 -17.59 -7.58
CA ILE A 306 -20.62 -17.63 -9.05
C ILE A 306 -21.70 -18.59 -9.57
N VAL A 307 -22.47 -18.12 -10.54
CA VAL A 307 -23.51 -18.89 -11.23
C VAL A 307 -22.85 -19.83 -12.24
N LYS A 308 -23.11 -21.15 -12.13
CA LYS A 308 -22.65 -22.14 -13.12
C LYS A 308 -23.51 -22.07 -14.40
N PRO A 309 -22.96 -22.39 -15.59
CA PRO A 309 -23.77 -22.52 -16.80
C PRO A 309 -24.87 -23.57 -16.59
N GLY A 310 -26.14 -23.16 -16.67
CA GLY A 310 -27.31 -24.01 -16.43
C GLY A 310 -28.05 -23.76 -15.09
N ASN A 311 -27.52 -22.90 -14.21
CA ASN A 311 -28.32 -22.38 -13.10
C ASN A 311 -29.45 -21.49 -13.64
N PRO A 312 -30.63 -21.50 -13.01
CA PRO A 312 -31.69 -20.55 -13.36
C PRO A 312 -31.14 -19.12 -13.28
N MET A 313 -31.52 -18.26 -14.23
CA MET A 313 -31.21 -16.84 -14.15
C MET A 313 -31.65 -16.35 -12.78
N ILE A 314 -30.72 -15.74 -12.04
CA ILE A 314 -31.05 -15.02 -10.81
C ILE A 314 -32.12 -14.02 -11.23
N GLU A 315 -33.35 -14.17 -10.72
CA GLU A 315 -34.32 -13.09 -10.84
C GLU A 315 -33.65 -11.87 -10.22
N PRO A 316 -33.53 -10.74 -10.95
CA PRO A 316 -32.89 -9.56 -10.41
C PRO A 316 -33.53 -9.26 -9.06
N LEU A 317 -32.69 -9.09 -8.03
CA LEU A 317 -33.11 -8.54 -6.75
C LEU A 317 -33.93 -7.29 -7.08
N LYS A 318 -35.24 -7.35 -6.78
CA LYS A 318 -36.19 -6.32 -7.18
C LYS A 318 -35.92 -4.98 -6.50
N ASP A 319 -34.99 -4.94 -5.54
CA ASP A 319 -34.43 -3.73 -4.98
C ASP A 319 -32.91 -3.88 -4.94
N THR A 320 -32.26 -3.18 -5.86
CA THR A 320 -30.81 -3.06 -5.95
C THR A 320 -30.39 -2.07 -4.88
N GLU A 321 -29.82 -2.51 -3.76
CA GLU A 321 -29.10 -1.59 -2.86
C GLU A 321 -27.78 -1.22 -3.53
N VAL A 322 -27.79 -0.11 -4.27
CA VAL A 322 -26.65 0.46 -5.01
C VAL A 322 -25.67 1.21 -4.06
N GLY A 323 -25.52 0.73 -2.83
CA GLY A 323 -24.69 1.37 -1.82
C GLY A 323 -23.25 0.84 -1.78
N ALA A 324 -22.26 1.73 -1.60
CA ALA A 324 -20.95 1.34 -1.10
C ALA A 324 -21.11 0.55 0.23
N PRO A 325 -20.23 -0.43 0.54
CA PRO A 325 -20.36 -1.25 1.75
C PRO A 325 -20.59 -0.37 2.97
N GLU A 326 -21.75 -0.53 3.61
CA GLU A 326 -22.17 0.38 4.66
C GLU A 326 -21.23 0.25 5.86
N HIS A 327 -20.66 1.37 6.28
CA HIS A 327 -19.80 1.40 7.45
C HIS A 327 -20.61 0.96 8.66
N VAL A 328 -20.23 -0.15 9.28
CA VAL A 328 -20.80 -0.62 10.56
C VAL A 328 -20.16 0.04 11.78
N VAL A 329 -19.18 0.95 11.56
CA VAL A 329 -18.46 1.65 12.63
C VAL A 329 -18.32 3.14 12.35
N TYR A 330 -18.71 3.92 13.36
CA TYR A 330 -18.71 5.38 13.38
C TYR A 330 -17.69 5.92 14.40
N PHE A 331 -16.88 6.88 13.98
CA PHE A 331 -15.96 7.63 14.83
C PHE A 331 -16.55 8.98 15.24
N ALA A 332 -16.90 9.08 16.52
CA ALA A 332 -17.41 10.29 17.15
C ALA A 332 -16.27 11.04 17.88
N TYR A 333 -16.14 12.33 17.60
CA TYR A 333 -15.16 13.21 18.27
C TYR A 333 -15.80 14.46 18.89
N GLY A 334 -17.13 14.57 18.81
CA GLY A 334 -17.91 15.70 19.30
C GLY A 334 -19.01 15.27 20.28
N SER A 335 -20.18 15.91 20.24
CA SER A 335 -21.26 15.60 21.18
C SER A 335 -21.78 14.17 21.08
N ASN A 336 -21.61 13.50 19.93
CA ASN A 336 -21.97 12.10 19.75
C ASN A 336 -21.02 11.13 20.45
N MET A 337 -19.96 11.62 21.11
CA MET A 337 -19.20 10.78 22.06
C MET A 337 -20.04 10.40 23.28
N SER A 338 -21.11 11.13 23.61
CA SER A 338 -22.03 10.74 24.69
C SER A 338 -22.98 9.65 24.18
N THR A 339 -22.93 8.47 24.80
CA THR A 339 -23.76 7.32 24.38
C THR A 339 -25.24 7.65 24.44
N ALA A 340 -25.70 8.32 25.50
CA ALA A 340 -27.10 8.66 25.67
C ALA A 340 -27.62 9.56 24.54
N ARG A 341 -26.80 10.52 24.11
CA ARG A 341 -27.14 11.39 22.98
C ARG A 341 -27.12 10.66 21.65
N LEU A 342 -26.16 9.75 21.44
CA LEU A 342 -26.09 8.99 20.20
C LEU A 342 -27.27 8.01 20.09
N ARG A 343 -27.67 7.37 21.19
CA ARG A 343 -28.82 6.44 21.24
C ARG A 343 -30.17 7.06 20.89
N GLU A 344 -30.36 8.37 21.11
CA GLU A 344 -31.58 9.05 20.63
C GLU A 344 -31.72 9.02 19.11
N ARG A 345 -30.60 8.89 18.38
CA ARG A 345 -30.53 8.91 16.92
C ARG A 345 -30.25 7.52 16.33
N MET A 346 -29.51 6.71 17.08
CA MET A 346 -28.98 5.41 16.70
C MET A 346 -29.12 4.44 17.88
N PRO A 347 -30.33 3.90 18.11
CA PRO A 347 -30.62 3.05 19.27
C PRO A 347 -29.70 1.82 19.39
N SER A 348 -29.23 1.27 18.27
CA SER A 348 -28.34 0.10 18.23
C SER A 348 -26.88 0.38 18.61
N CYS A 349 -26.52 1.64 18.91
CA CYS A 349 -25.12 1.98 19.08
C CYS A 349 -24.46 1.34 20.32
N GLU A 350 -23.31 0.70 20.08
CA GLU A 350 -22.47 0.10 21.11
C GLU A 350 -21.05 0.67 21.04
N ALA A 351 -20.52 1.11 22.19
CA ALA A 351 -19.17 1.66 22.26
C ALA A 351 -18.13 0.54 22.16
N ILE A 352 -17.28 0.61 21.14
CA ILE A 352 -16.19 -0.34 20.88
C ILE A 352 -14.94 0.06 21.68
N GLY A 353 -14.66 1.35 21.78
CA GLY A 353 -13.49 1.88 22.48
C GLY A 353 -13.00 3.22 21.92
N THR A 354 -11.88 3.72 22.44
CA THR A 354 -11.29 5.00 22.00
C THR A 354 -10.34 4.81 20.82
N ALA A 355 -10.30 5.78 19.92
CA ALA A 355 -9.35 5.82 18.81
C ALA A 355 -8.83 7.23 18.53
N THR A 356 -7.70 7.30 17.84
CA THR A 356 -6.96 8.51 17.50
C THR A 356 -6.97 8.72 15.99
N LEU A 357 -7.41 9.88 15.54
CA LEU A 357 -7.36 10.31 14.16
C LEU A 357 -6.13 11.22 13.96
N PRO A 358 -5.05 10.75 13.31
CA PRO A 358 -3.84 11.56 13.07
C PRO A 358 -4.05 12.61 11.97
N GLY A 359 -3.26 13.69 12.00
CA GLY A 359 -3.25 14.73 10.97
C GLY A 359 -4.47 15.66 11.02
N HIS A 360 -5.18 15.66 12.14
CA HIS A 360 -6.39 16.46 12.35
C HIS A 360 -6.35 17.12 13.72
N ALA A 361 -6.97 18.30 13.83
CA ALA A 361 -7.08 19.05 15.07
C ALA A 361 -8.55 19.27 15.44
N LEU A 362 -8.90 19.08 16.72
CA LEU A 362 -10.25 19.33 17.21
C LEU A 362 -10.49 20.85 17.30
N ARG A 363 -11.55 21.34 16.66
CA ARG A 363 -11.93 22.77 16.63
C ARG A 363 -13.44 22.94 16.84
N PHE A 364 -13.86 24.00 17.52
CA PHE A 364 -15.28 24.32 17.78
C PHE A 364 -15.81 25.41 16.86
N HIS A 365 -15.47 25.32 15.57
CA HIS A 365 -15.72 26.39 14.60
C HIS A 365 -16.78 26.03 13.54
N LYS A 366 -17.44 24.87 13.65
CA LYS A 366 -18.47 24.49 12.68
C LYS A 366 -19.76 25.25 12.97
N ARG A 367 -20.20 26.10 12.04
CA ARG A 367 -21.43 26.88 12.12
C ARG A 367 -22.66 25.98 12.14
N SER A 368 -23.44 26.06 13.21
CA SER A 368 -24.75 25.41 13.31
C SER A 368 -25.89 26.40 13.03
N VAL A 369 -27.09 25.86 12.76
CA VAL A 369 -28.33 26.63 12.58
C VAL A 369 -28.65 27.48 13.81
N ASP A 370 -28.23 27.02 15.00
CA ASP A 370 -28.37 27.73 16.25
C ASP A 370 -27.36 28.90 16.46
N LYS A 371 -26.54 29.18 15.44
CA LYS A 371 -25.47 30.19 15.40
C LYS A 371 -24.29 29.93 16.36
N SER A 372 -24.21 28.77 17.01
CA SER A 372 -23.04 28.35 17.79
C SER A 372 -22.03 27.57 16.97
N GLY A 373 -20.83 27.44 17.52
CA GLY A 373 -19.78 26.56 17.03
C GLY A 373 -19.94 25.11 17.50
N LYS A 374 -19.78 24.15 16.59
CA LYS A 374 -19.76 22.69 16.86
C LYS A 374 -18.39 22.10 16.52
N CYS A 375 -18.13 20.89 16.99
CA CYS A 375 -16.84 20.21 16.80
C CYS A 375 -16.55 19.93 15.33
N ASN A 376 -15.32 20.12 14.90
CA ASN A 376 -14.79 19.69 13.62
C ASN A 376 -13.43 19.04 13.86
N ALA A 377 -13.17 17.93 13.16
CA ALA A 377 -11.82 17.38 13.02
C ALA A 377 -11.17 18.06 11.80
N PHE A 378 -10.57 19.23 12.02
CA PHE A 378 -10.00 20.02 10.93
C PHE A 378 -8.69 19.41 10.45
N SER A 379 -8.54 19.15 9.15
CA SER A 379 -7.33 18.56 8.59
C SER A 379 -6.16 19.56 8.65
N THR A 380 -5.07 19.18 9.32
CA THR A 380 -3.87 20.01 9.49
C THR A 380 -2.64 19.45 8.77
N GLY A 381 -2.75 18.26 8.18
CA GLY A 381 -1.68 17.61 7.42
C GLY A 381 -0.70 16.86 8.31
N ASP A 382 -0.08 17.51 9.31
CA ASP A 382 0.88 16.89 10.22
C ASP A 382 0.88 17.53 11.63
N GLY A 383 1.19 16.73 12.66
CA GLY A 383 1.51 17.19 14.03
C GLY A 383 0.39 17.10 15.07
N ASP A 384 -0.88 17.22 14.66
CA ASP A 384 -2.04 17.15 15.56
C ASP A 384 -2.78 15.81 15.46
N SER A 385 -3.52 15.47 16.51
CA SER A 385 -4.41 14.30 16.51
C SER A 385 -5.71 14.55 17.26
N VAL A 386 -6.80 13.95 16.78
CA VAL A 386 -8.12 13.98 17.44
C VAL A 386 -8.39 12.64 18.09
N ILE A 387 -8.59 12.63 19.41
CA ILE A 387 -9.04 11.43 20.14
C ILE A 387 -10.56 11.46 20.23
N GLY A 388 -11.18 10.34 19.88
CA GLY A 388 -12.64 10.15 19.91
C GLY A 388 -13.02 8.70 20.25
N VAL A 389 -14.30 8.40 20.09
CA VAL A 389 -14.94 7.12 20.45
C VAL A 389 -15.45 6.41 19.21
N LEU A 390 -15.20 5.11 19.12
CA LEU A 390 -15.75 4.23 18.10
C LEU A 390 -17.04 3.59 18.58
N PHE A 391 -18.08 3.69 17.76
CA PHE A 391 -19.36 3.03 17.97
C PHE A 391 -19.65 2.06 16.82
N SER A 392 -20.08 0.84 17.14
CA SER A 392 -20.74 -0.06 16.17
C SER A 392 -22.22 0.26 16.11
N PHE A 393 -22.83 0.08 14.94
CA PHE A 393 -24.25 0.34 14.74
C PHE A 393 -24.84 -0.50 13.59
N ASP A 394 -26.16 -0.65 13.60
CA ASP A 394 -26.92 -1.25 12.51
C ASP A 394 -26.98 -0.28 11.30
N PRO A 395 -26.48 -0.67 10.12
CA PRO A 395 -26.46 0.19 8.94
C PRO A 395 -27.79 0.85 8.57
N VAL A 396 -28.93 0.21 8.89
CA VAL A 396 -30.27 0.77 8.63
C VAL A 396 -30.49 2.10 9.38
N GLU A 397 -29.81 2.30 10.50
CA GLU A 397 -29.90 3.53 11.31
C GLU A 397 -29.03 4.67 10.76
N ARG A 398 -28.22 4.43 9.72
CA ARG A 398 -27.35 5.44 9.11
C ARG A 398 -28.11 6.65 8.58
N ALA A 399 -29.26 6.43 7.94
CA ALA A 399 -30.04 7.50 7.34
C ALA A 399 -30.55 8.51 8.38
N GLU A 400 -30.89 8.05 9.59
CA GLU A 400 -31.30 8.92 10.69
C GLU A 400 -30.11 9.70 11.26
N LEU A 401 -28.91 9.11 11.29
CA LEU A 401 -27.69 9.83 11.66
C LEU A 401 -27.31 10.90 10.63
N ASP A 402 -27.35 10.58 9.32
CA ASP A 402 -27.05 11.52 8.24
C ASP A 402 -28.00 12.74 8.29
N LYS A 403 -29.28 12.50 8.59
CA LYS A 403 -30.29 13.55 8.80
C LYS A 403 -30.02 14.38 10.05
N ALA A 404 -29.57 13.75 11.14
CA ALA A 404 -29.27 14.42 12.40
C ALA A 404 -27.99 15.27 12.35
N GLU A 405 -26.98 14.84 11.58
CA GLU A 405 -25.75 15.61 11.34
C GLU A 405 -25.95 16.71 10.28
N GLY A 406 -27.00 16.58 9.46
CA GLY A 406 -27.31 17.53 8.40
C GLY A 406 -26.33 17.40 7.24
N VAL A 407 -26.11 16.16 6.77
CA VAL A 407 -25.26 15.88 5.61
C VAL A 407 -25.74 16.71 4.41
N GLY A 408 -24.82 17.45 3.79
CA GLY A 408 -25.12 18.40 2.70
C GLY A 408 -25.55 19.81 3.17
N ASN A 409 -25.72 20.03 4.47
CA ASN A 409 -26.01 21.34 5.10
C ASN A 409 -25.01 21.67 6.23
N GLY A 410 -23.74 21.30 6.04
CA GLY A 410 -22.60 21.76 6.83
C GLY A 410 -21.66 20.69 7.35
N TYR A 411 -22.03 19.40 7.27
CA TYR A 411 -21.09 18.28 7.36
C TYR A 411 -21.17 17.43 6.10
N GLU A 412 -20.07 16.78 5.76
CA GLU A 412 -19.99 15.71 4.76
C GLU A 412 -19.52 14.42 5.44
N HIS A 413 -20.00 13.28 4.94
CA HIS A 413 -19.49 11.99 5.38
C HIS A 413 -18.09 11.80 4.84
N ALA A 414 -17.18 11.33 5.69
CA ALA A 414 -15.80 11.03 5.32
C ALA A 414 -15.42 9.66 5.87
N THR A 415 -14.67 8.90 5.08
CA THR A 415 -14.03 7.67 5.56
C THR A 415 -12.61 8.02 6.03
N VAL A 416 -12.37 7.97 7.33
CA VAL A 416 -11.07 8.29 7.92
C VAL A 416 -10.39 7.04 8.46
N THR A 417 -9.05 7.06 8.54
CA THR A 417 -8.28 5.98 9.17
C THR A 417 -7.91 6.39 10.58
N VAL A 418 -8.45 5.68 11.58
CA VAL A 418 -8.17 5.92 13.00
C VAL A 418 -7.24 4.84 13.56
N ILE A 419 -6.55 5.16 14.65
CA ILE A 419 -5.61 4.28 15.36
C ILE A 419 -6.15 4.02 16.77
N ASN A 420 -6.45 2.77 17.13
CA ASN A 420 -6.90 2.46 18.49
C ASN A 420 -5.74 2.52 19.52
N SER A 421 -6.05 2.30 20.80
CA SER A 421 -5.05 2.30 21.89
C SER A 421 -3.93 1.25 21.74
N GLU A 422 -4.13 0.23 20.90
CA GLU A 422 -3.15 -0.83 20.62
C GLU A 422 -2.30 -0.54 19.37
N GLY A 423 -2.48 0.63 18.72
CA GLY A 423 -1.78 1.00 17.50
C GLY A 423 -2.39 0.45 16.20
N ARG A 424 -3.57 -0.18 16.26
CA ARG A 424 -4.26 -0.77 15.10
C ARG A 424 -4.99 0.28 14.27
N ARG A 425 -4.84 0.23 12.95
CA ARG A 425 -5.48 1.17 12.01
C ARG A 425 -6.80 0.61 11.48
N ARG A 426 -7.88 1.40 11.53
CA ARG A 426 -9.20 1.02 10.99
C ARG A 426 -9.82 2.16 10.18
N LYS A 427 -10.38 1.85 9.01
CA LYS A 427 -11.20 2.79 8.22
C LYS A 427 -12.62 2.83 8.78
N VAL A 428 -13.10 4.01 9.13
CA VAL A 428 -14.37 4.22 9.81
C VAL A 428 -15.10 5.44 9.25
N LEU A 429 -16.42 5.45 9.39
CA LEU A 429 -17.24 6.61 9.03
C LEU A 429 -17.01 7.72 10.05
N THR A 430 -16.88 8.96 9.58
CA THR A 430 -16.97 10.16 10.40
C THR A 430 -17.63 11.28 9.61
N TYR A 431 -17.86 12.42 10.24
CA TYR A 431 -18.40 13.61 9.60
C TYR A 431 -17.40 14.75 9.72
N LEU A 432 -17.08 15.44 8.62
CA LEU A 432 -16.17 16.58 8.60
C LEU A 432 -16.91 17.84 8.15
N ALA A 433 -16.61 18.99 8.76
CA ALA A 433 -17.27 20.23 8.40
C ALA A 433 -16.83 20.68 7.01
N THR A 434 -17.77 21.13 6.19
CA THR A 434 -17.44 21.69 4.87
C THR A 434 -16.89 23.12 5.02
N PRO A 435 -15.96 23.56 4.14
CA PRO A 435 -15.31 24.87 4.25
C PRO A 435 -16.29 26.04 4.39
N ASP A 436 -17.43 26.00 3.71
CA ASP A 436 -18.46 27.06 3.74
C ASP A 436 -19.16 27.22 5.10
N TYR A 437 -19.02 26.23 5.98
CA TYR A 437 -19.63 26.19 7.32
C TYR A 437 -18.59 26.30 8.44
N ILE A 438 -17.36 26.71 8.14
CA ILE A 438 -16.30 26.95 9.12
C ILE A 438 -16.22 28.45 9.44
N ASP A 439 -16.19 28.78 10.74
CA ASP A 439 -16.02 30.14 11.24
C ASP A 439 -15.32 30.12 12.60
N ASP A 440 -14.03 30.49 12.60
CA ASP A 440 -13.17 30.47 13.79
C ASP A 440 -13.58 31.49 14.86
N SER A 441 -14.49 32.42 14.56
CA SER A 441 -15.01 33.37 15.55
C SER A 441 -16.12 32.78 16.43
N LEU A 442 -16.67 31.63 16.06
CA LEU A 442 -17.76 30.98 16.78
C LEU A 442 -17.29 30.32 18.07
N LYS A 443 -18.20 30.29 19.04
CA LYS A 443 -18.02 29.61 20.32
C LYS A 443 -19.13 28.57 20.52
N PRO A 444 -18.86 27.42 21.14
CA PRO A 444 -19.89 26.46 21.50
C PRO A 444 -20.78 26.99 22.62
N TYR A 445 -22.03 26.55 22.65
CA TYR A 445 -22.86 26.75 23.84
C TYR A 445 -22.38 25.90 25.01
N SER A 446 -22.60 26.38 26.23
CA SER A 446 -22.25 25.71 27.49
C SER A 446 -22.75 24.28 27.54
N TRP A 447 -24.05 24.05 27.27
CA TRP A 447 -24.65 22.72 27.22
C TRP A 447 -24.02 21.81 26.16
N TYR A 448 -23.59 22.35 25.01
CA TYR A 448 -22.98 21.54 23.95
C TYR A 448 -21.61 21.04 24.37
N LYS A 449 -20.79 21.93 24.94
CA LYS A 449 -19.49 21.58 25.51
C LYS A 449 -19.63 20.52 26.62
N GLU A 450 -20.67 20.60 27.45
CA GLU A 450 -20.95 19.60 28.48
C GLU A 450 -21.18 18.20 27.90
N PHE A 451 -21.83 18.05 26.75
CA PHE A 451 -21.96 16.74 26.08
C PHE A 451 -20.61 16.18 25.61
N VAL A 452 -19.76 17.03 25.04
CA VAL A 452 -18.42 16.61 24.57
C VAL A 452 -17.57 16.17 25.75
N LEU A 453 -17.61 16.93 26.86
CA LEU A 453 -16.93 16.59 28.11
C LEU A 453 -17.47 15.28 28.71
N ALA A 454 -18.80 15.14 28.79
CA ALA A 454 -19.45 13.96 29.35
C ALA A 454 -19.08 12.70 28.56
N GLY A 455 -19.17 12.73 27.22
CA GLY A 455 -18.78 11.60 26.37
C GLY A 455 -17.28 11.28 26.46
N GLY A 456 -16.43 12.31 26.54
CA GLY A 456 -14.99 12.13 26.75
C GLY A 456 -14.66 11.39 28.05
N VAL A 457 -15.32 11.78 29.15
CA VAL A 457 -15.15 11.14 30.47
C VAL A 457 -15.78 9.74 30.51
N GLU A 458 -16.97 9.57 29.93
CA GLU A 458 -17.71 8.32 29.87
C GLU A 458 -16.89 7.17 29.28
N HIS A 459 -16.16 7.45 28.19
CA HIS A 459 -15.37 6.45 27.46
C HIS A 459 -13.87 6.47 27.78
N GLY A 460 -13.45 7.24 28.80
CA GLY A 460 -12.08 7.21 29.30
C GLY A 460 -11.05 7.84 28.37
N LEU A 461 -11.38 8.93 27.67
CA LEU A 461 -10.38 9.70 26.92
C LEU A 461 -9.29 10.22 27.88
N PRO A 462 -8.03 10.37 27.43
CA PRO A 462 -6.95 10.87 28.27
C PRO A 462 -7.31 12.21 28.92
N LEU A 463 -7.17 12.31 30.25
CA LEU A 463 -7.56 13.51 31.01
C LEU A 463 -6.82 14.76 30.54
N GLU A 464 -5.57 14.60 30.11
CA GLU A 464 -4.74 15.68 29.55
C GLU A 464 -5.36 16.21 28.24
N TYR A 465 -5.81 15.31 27.36
CA TYR A 465 -6.49 15.67 26.11
C TYR A 465 -7.81 16.39 26.38
N ILE A 466 -8.60 15.91 27.34
CA ILE A 466 -9.85 16.57 27.74
C ILE A 466 -9.57 17.99 28.27
N ALA A 467 -8.57 18.13 29.14
CA ALA A 467 -8.21 19.42 29.72
C ALA A 467 -7.74 20.43 28.65
N GLU A 468 -6.86 19.99 27.76
CA GLU A 468 -6.21 20.84 26.75
C GLU A 468 -7.15 21.22 25.60
N TYR A 469 -7.92 20.28 25.04
CA TYR A 469 -8.66 20.50 23.79
C TYR A 469 -10.17 20.69 23.96
N ILE A 470 -10.75 20.29 25.10
CA ILE A 470 -12.19 20.36 25.34
C ILE A 470 -12.50 21.36 26.46
N GLN A 471 -11.88 21.21 27.63
CA GLN A 471 -12.18 22.01 28.82
C GLN A 471 -11.67 23.46 28.70
N SER A 472 -10.54 23.68 28.02
CA SER A 472 -9.95 25.01 27.79
C SER A 472 -10.81 25.92 26.90
N VAL A 473 -11.71 25.36 26.08
CA VAL A 473 -12.48 26.12 25.08
C VAL A 473 -13.51 27.01 25.76
N GLU A 474 -13.52 28.31 25.44
CA GLU A 474 -14.51 29.26 25.95
C GLU A 474 -15.91 28.93 25.39
N ALA A 475 -16.89 28.76 26.28
CA ALA A 475 -18.28 28.52 25.90
C ALA A 475 -19.15 29.74 26.25
N ILE A 476 -20.24 29.92 25.50
CA ILE A 476 -21.24 30.97 25.72
C ILE A 476 -22.55 30.35 26.23
N GLU A 477 -23.31 31.11 27.02
CA GLU A 477 -24.65 30.66 27.41
C GLU A 477 -25.61 30.73 26.23
N ASP A 478 -26.53 29.78 26.18
CA ASP A 478 -27.55 29.73 25.14
C ASP A 478 -28.62 30.81 25.40
N PRO A 479 -28.89 31.73 24.45
CA PRO A 479 -29.96 32.72 24.60
C PRO A 479 -31.36 32.08 24.63
N ASP A 480 -31.53 30.83 24.19
CA ASP A 480 -32.76 30.07 24.30
C ASP A 480 -32.74 29.16 25.53
N SER A 481 -33.34 29.64 26.63
CA SER A 481 -33.43 28.92 27.89
C SER A 481 -34.24 27.62 27.81
N THR A 482 -35.17 27.51 26.85
CA THR A 482 -35.99 26.29 26.70
C THR A 482 -35.17 25.18 26.08
N ARG A 483 -34.34 25.52 25.08
CA ARG A 483 -33.42 24.57 24.45
C ARG A 483 -32.34 24.11 25.44
N ASP A 484 -31.74 25.03 26.19
CA ASP A 484 -30.73 24.71 27.20
C ASP A 484 -31.25 23.70 28.23
N LEU A 485 -32.43 23.96 28.81
CA LEU A 485 -33.07 23.05 29.78
C LEU A 485 -33.34 21.67 29.20
N LYS A 486 -33.83 21.58 27.95
CA LYS A 486 -34.08 20.31 27.27
C LYS A 486 -32.79 19.51 27.07
N GLN A 487 -31.75 20.16 26.56
CA GLN A 487 -30.46 19.51 26.28
C GLN A 487 -29.78 19.04 27.57
N ARG A 488 -29.84 19.83 28.64
CA ARG A 488 -29.31 19.44 29.96
C ARG A 488 -30.11 18.31 30.61
N ALA A 489 -31.40 18.16 30.31
CA ALA A 489 -32.20 17.04 30.80
C ALA A 489 -31.71 15.71 30.20
N THR A 490 -31.47 15.65 28.88
CA THR A 490 -30.88 14.47 28.21
C THR A 490 -29.54 14.06 28.82
N LEU A 491 -28.72 15.02 29.24
CA LEU A 491 -27.42 14.77 29.90
C LEU A 491 -27.54 14.30 31.36
N ARG A 492 -28.70 14.49 32.01
CA ARG A 492 -28.95 14.02 33.38
C ARG A 492 -29.48 12.59 33.43
N ASP A 493 -30.22 12.18 32.41
CA ASP A 493 -30.75 10.81 32.28
C ASP A 493 -29.67 9.78 31.90
N SER A 494 -28.44 10.25 31.65
CA SER A 494 -27.27 9.44 31.28
C SER A 494 -26.31 9.14 32.44
N LYS A 495 -26.65 9.52 33.68
CA LYS A 495 -25.80 9.32 34.88
C LYS A 495 -26.19 8.11 35.72
#